data_AF-A0A401IGX2-F1
#
_entry.id   AF-A0A401IGX2-F1
#
_cell.length_a   1.000
_cell.length_b   1.000
_cell.length_c   1.000
_cell.angle_alpha   90.00
_cell.angle_beta   90.00
_cell.angle_gamma   90.00
#
_symmetry.space_group_name_H-M   'P 1'
#
loop_
_entity.id
_entity.type
_entity.pdbx_description
1 polymer ?
#
loop_
_entity_poly.entity_id
_entity_poly.type
_entity_poly.pdbx_seq_one_letter_code
_entity_poly.pdbx_strand_id
1 'polypeptide(L)'
;MTTKALKKLLVEGDEDKRVIPELIEANGITWGQTKDTAIVKIKSYDGIENLLDKDVIYTELEDRGLISLGIIIDADDDPLDRWQSIRNVCLPTITDLPQELP
;
A
#
# COMPACT_ATOMS: atom_id res chain seq x y z
N MET A 1 -0.41 -7.66 -26.56
CA MET A 1 -0.04 -6.49 -25.74
C MET A 1 0.25 -7.01 -24.34
N THR A 2 1.46 -6.82 -23.83
CA THR A 2 1.81 -7.24 -22.47
C THR A 2 1.18 -6.24 -21.50
N THR A 3 0.17 -6.66 -20.75
CA THR A 3 -0.42 -5.83 -19.70
C THR A 3 0.66 -5.59 -18.64
N LYS A 4 0.98 -4.32 -18.34
CA LYS A 4 1.91 -3.95 -17.27
C LYS A 4 1.37 -4.54 -15.96
N ALA A 5 2.20 -5.30 -15.26
CA ALA A 5 1.79 -5.91 -14.00
C ALA A 5 1.38 -4.84 -12.99
N LEU A 6 0.24 -5.03 -12.33
CA LEU A 6 -0.36 -4.01 -11.48
C LEU A 6 0.31 -4.05 -10.10
N LYS A 7 0.89 -2.92 -9.71
CA LYS A 7 1.42 -2.68 -8.37
C LYS A 7 0.62 -1.56 -7.73
N LYS A 8 0.29 -1.72 -6.45
CA LYS A 8 -0.43 -0.71 -5.67
C LYS A 8 0.28 -0.39 -4.36
N LEU A 9 0.10 0.83 -3.91
CA LEU A 9 0.56 1.33 -2.61
C LEU A 9 -0.61 2.04 -1.94
N LEU A 10 -1.04 1.53 -0.80
CA LEU A 10 -2.09 2.13 0.02
C LEU A 10 -1.42 3.03 1.05
N VAL A 11 -1.92 4.25 1.20
CA VAL A 11 -1.38 5.26 2.10
C VAL A 11 -2.49 5.93 2.89
N GLU A 12 -2.18 6.44 4.08
CA GLU A 12 -3.19 7.06 4.93
C GLU A 12 -3.75 8.33 4.29
N GLY A 13 -2.85 9.24 3.90
CA GLY A 13 -3.19 10.59 3.49
C GLY A 13 -2.91 10.91 2.03
N ASP A 14 -3.57 11.98 1.58
CA ASP A 14 -3.32 12.57 0.26
C ASP A 14 -1.94 13.27 0.20
N GLU A 15 -1.35 13.58 1.35
CA GLU A 15 0.02 14.10 1.48
C GLU A 15 1.05 13.02 1.11
N ASP A 16 0.97 11.83 1.71
CA ASP A 16 1.85 10.68 1.40
C ASP A 16 1.86 10.38 -0.10
N LYS A 17 0.66 10.36 -0.69
CA LYS A 17 0.46 10.12 -2.12
C LYS A 17 1.18 11.14 -3.01
N ARG A 18 1.37 12.37 -2.54
CA ARG A 18 2.09 13.43 -3.27
C ARG A 18 3.59 13.42 -2.99
N VAL A 19 4.00 13.06 -1.77
CA VAL A 19 5.41 13.06 -1.34
C VAL A 19 6.17 11.83 -1.83
N ILE A 20 5.54 10.66 -1.84
CA ILE A 20 6.20 9.40 -2.22
C ILE A 20 6.82 9.45 -3.64
N PRO A 21 6.14 9.98 -4.69
CA PRO A 21 6.77 10.14 -6.01
C PRO A 21 8.07 10.95 -5.95
N GLU A 22 8.07 12.07 -5.23
CA GLU A 22 9.25 12.94 -5.07
C GLU A 22 10.40 12.20 -4.37
N LEU A 23 10.10 11.43 -3.31
CA LEU A 23 11.11 10.63 -2.61
C LEU A 23 11.70 9.54 -3.51
N ILE A 24 10.87 8.90 -4.32
CA ILE A 24 11.30 7.86 -5.27
C ILE A 24 12.23 8.45 -6.33
N GLU A 25 11.87 9.61 -6.89
CA GLU A 25 12.70 10.29 -7.89
C GLU A 25 14.00 10.84 -7.29
N ALA A 26 13.95 11.37 -6.06
CA ALA A 26 15.14 11.80 -5.32
C ALA A 26 16.14 10.65 -5.07
N ASN A 27 15.66 9.41 -5.07
CA ASN A 27 16.48 8.19 -4.94
C ASN A 27 16.84 7.54 -6.30
N GLY A 28 16.71 8.29 -7.41
CA GLY A 28 17.18 7.87 -8.73
C GLY A 28 16.25 6.90 -9.47
N ILE A 29 15.02 6.70 -8.97
CA ILE A 29 14.02 5.87 -9.64
C ILE A 29 13.05 6.80 -10.36
N THR A 30 13.00 6.71 -11.69
CA THR A 30 12.04 7.51 -12.47
C THR A 30 10.61 7.08 -12.17
N TRP A 31 9.78 8.00 -11.70
CA TRP A 31 8.39 7.69 -11.34
C TRP A 31 7.55 7.35 -12.57
N GLY A 32 7.67 8.15 -13.62
CA GLY A 32 6.86 8.06 -14.84
C GLY A 32 6.12 9.38 -15.10
N GLN A 33 6.06 9.79 -16.37
CA GLN A 33 5.51 11.10 -16.78
C GLN A 33 3.98 11.16 -16.76
N THR A 34 3.32 10.01 -16.67
CA THR A 34 1.86 9.86 -16.71
C THR A 34 1.39 8.82 -15.70
N LYS A 35 0.10 8.83 -15.37
CA LYS A 35 -0.50 7.82 -14.48
C LYS A 35 -0.31 6.38 -14.98
N ASP A 36 -0.25 6.17 -16.29
CA ASP A 36 -0.04 4.83 -16.88
C ASP A 36 1.44 4.40 -16.86
N THR A 37 2.35 5.38 -16.89
CA THR A 37 3.79 5.13 -16.83
C THR A 37 4.31 5.05 -15.40
N ALA A 38 3.56 5.58 -14.41
CA ALA A 38 3.82 5.46 -12.97
C ALA A 38 4.24 4.04 -12.56
N ILE A 39 5.31 3.90 -11.79
CA ILE A 39 5.83 2.58 -11.38
C ILE A 39 4.91 1.83 -10.42
N VAL A 40 4.04 2.54 -9.69
CA VAL A 40 3.04 1.99 -8.76
C VAL A 40 1.83 2.93 -8.70
N LYS A 41 0.62 2.39 -8.50
CA LYS A 41 -0.58 3.20 -8.27
C LYS A 41 -0.73 3.47 -6.78
N ILE A 42 -0.73 4.74 -6.37
CA ILE A 42 -0.93 5.14 -4.97
C ILE A 42 -2.41 5.48 -4.71
N LYS A 43 -2.98 4.91 -3.66
CA LYS A 43 -4.35 5.19 -3.19
C LYS A 43 -4.31 5.69 -1.74
N SER A 44 -4.87 6.86 -1.52
CA SER A 44 -5.10 7.45 -0.20
C SER A 44 -6.46 7.03 0.35
N TYR A 45 -6.57 6.83 1.65
CA TYR A 45 -7.81 6.37 2.31
C TYR A 45 -8.38 7.37 3.32
N ASP A 46 -7.78 8.55 3.47
CA ASP A 46 -8.24 9.58 4.42
C ASP A 46 -8.23 9.05 5.87
N GLY A 47 -7.07 8.52 6.26
CA GLY A 47 -6.78 8.03 7.61
C GLY A 47 -6.69 6.51 7.74
N ILE A 48 -6.05 6.08 8.82
CA ILE A 48 -5.76 4.68 9.14
C ILE A 48 -7.02 3.80 9.24
N GLU A 49 -8.11 4.31 9.81
CA GLU A 49 -9.33 3.53 10.03
C GLU A 49 -9.94 3.05 8.71
N ASN A 50 -9.96 3.93 7.69
CA ASN A 50 -10.45 3.61 6.36
C ASN A 50 -9.47 2.72 5.59
N LEU A 51 -8.16 2.91 5.79
CA LEU A 51 -7.13 2.09 5.14
C LEU A 51 -7.19 0.64 5.60
N LEU A 52 -7.34 0.44 6.92
CA LEU A 52 -7.39 -0.86 7.57
C LEU A 52 -8.80 -1.46 7.61
N ASP A 53 -9.75 -0.87 6.88
CA ASP A 53 -11.04 -1.52 6.68
C ASP A 53 -10.83 -2.86 5.95
N LYS A 54 -11.45 -3.91 6.48
CA LYS A 54 -11.28 -5.28 5.98
C LYS A 54 -11.75 -5.42 4.53
N ASP A 55 -12.79 -4.71 4.14
CA ASP A 55 -13.36 -4.81 2.80
C ASP A 55 -12.48 -4.04 1.82
N VAL A 56 -11.83 -2.96 2.27
CA VAL A 56 -10.79 -2.23 1.52
C VAL A 56 -9.61 -3.14 1.18
N ILE A 57 -8.93 -3.71 2.17
CA ILE A 57 -7.75 -4.54 1.92
C ILE A 57 -8.10 -5.76 1.06
N TYR A 58 -9.22 -6.42 1.37
CA TYR A 58 -9.71 -7.55 0.58
C TYR A 58 -9.96 -7.16 -0.88
N THR A 59 -10.65 -6.04 -1.12
CA THR A 59 -10.92 -5.55 -2.48
C THR A 59 -9.64 -5.22 -3.24
N GLU A 60 -8.63 -4.65 -2.57
CA GLU A 60 -7.38 -4.33 -3.23
C GLU A 60 -6.58 -5.58 -3.59
N LEU A 61 -6.60 -6.62 -2.75
CA LEU A 61 -5.95 -7.91 -2.96
C LEU A 61 -6.59 -8.73 -4.10
N GLU A 62 -7.92 -8.66 -4.25
CA GLU A 62 -8.66 -9.38 -5.29
C GLU A 62 -8.58 -8.72 -6.69
N ASP A 63 -7.89 -7.58 -6.82
CA ASP A 63 -7.80 -6.88 -8.11
C ASP A 63 -7.01 -7.68 -9.15
N ARG A 64 -7.60 -7.86 -10.33
CA ARG A 64 -7.05 -8.71 -11.37
C ARG A 64 -5.73 -8.15 -11.90
N GLY A 65 -4.71 -8.99 -11.87
CA GLY A 65 -3.37 -8.67 -12.36
C GLY A 65 -2.52 -7.91 -11.35
N LEU A 66 -3.00 -7.73 -10.11
CA LEU A 66 -2.18 -7.31 -8.98
C LEU A 66 -1.06 -8.33 -8.76
N ILE A 67 0.17 -7.83 -8.68
CA ILE A 67 1.35 -8.63 -8.36
C ILE A 67 2.01 -8.20 -7.05
N SER A 68 1.68 -7.02 -6.54
CA SER A 68 2.24 -6.48 -5.31
C SER A 68 1.29 -5.42 -4.74
N LEU A 69 0.99 -5.57 -3.45
CA LEU A 69 0.30 -4.58 -2.63
C LEU A 69 1.25 -4.13 -1.52
N GLY A 70 1.56 -2.83 -1.48
CA GLY A 70 2.26 -2.19 -0.37
C GLY A 70 1.29 -1.39 0.48
N ILE A 71 1.60 -1.25 1.76
CA ILE A 71 0.89 -0.39 2.72
C ILE A 71 1.95 0.49 3.38
N ILE A 72 1.72 1.81 3.41
CA ILE A 72 2.51 2.77 4.19
C ILE A 72 1.56 3.46 5.15
N ILE A 73 2.03 3.56 6.38
CA ILE A 73 1.29 4.07 7.53
C ILE A 73 2.26 4.83 8.43
N ASP A 74 1.74 5.78 9.19
CA ASP A 74 2.53 6.56 10.13
C ASP A 74 2.92 5.69 11.33
N ALA A 75 4.12 5.96 11.84
CA ALA A 75 4.71 5.29 12.98
C ALA A 75 4.42 6.01 14.32
N ASP A 76 3.47 6.95 14.32
CA ASP A 76 3.18 7.80 15.49
C ASP A 76 2.50 7.03 16.64
N ASP A 77 1.86 5.90 16.33
CA ASP A 77 1.25 4.97 17.30
C ASP A 77 2.21 3.85 17.72
N ASP A 78 1.80 3.01 18.69
CA ASP A 78 2.53 1.79 19.06
C ASP A 78 2.73 0.87 17.83
N PRO A 79 3.99 0.68 17.36
CA PRO A 79 4.26 -0.09 16.15
C PRO A 79 3.81 -1.55 16.23
N LEU A 80 3.79 -2.13 17.43
CA LEU A 80 3.32 -3.51 17.64
C LEU A 80 1.82 -3.60 17.44
N ASP A 81 1.05 -2.71 18.07
CA ASP A 81 -0.42 -2.67 17.93
C ASP A 81 -0.82 -2.39 16.48
N ARG A 82 -0.07 -1.51 15.81
CA ARG A 82 -0.28 -1.19 14.42
C ARG A 82 0.03 -2.38 13.51
N TRP A 83 1.11 -3.12 13.77
CA TRP A 83 1.41 -4.36 13.07
C TRP A 83 0.33 -5.42 13.27
N GLN A 84 -0.14 -5.62 14.51
CA GLN A 84 -1.23 -6.57 14.77
C GLN A 84 -2.50 -6.17 14.03
N SER A 85 -2.82 -4.88 13.97
CA SER A 85 -3.97 -4.37 13.22
C SER A 85 -3.88 -4.72 11.73
N ILE A 86 -2.73 -4.45 11.09
CA ILE A 86 -2.49 -4.82 9.68
C ILE A 86 -2.59 -6.33 9.50
N ARG A 87 -1.91 -7.10 10.35
CA ARG A 87 -1.87 -8.56 10.28
C ARG A 87 -3.26 -9.16 10.38
N ASN A 88 -4.08 -8.69 11.32
CA ASN A 88 -5.44 -9.18 11.53
C ASN A 88 -6.34 -8.98 10.30
N VAL A 89 -6.19 -7.85 9.61
CA VAL A 89 -6.96 -7.53 8.41
C VAL A 89 -6.50 -8.36 7.21
N CYS A 90 -5.20 -8.62 7.09
CA CYS A 90 -4.62 -9.38 5.98
C CYS A 90 -4.73 -10.91 6.15
N LEU A 91 -4.73 -11.42 7.39
CA LEU A 91 -4.72 -12.85 7.75
C LEU A 91 -5.76 -13.72 7.01
N PRO A 92 -7.00 -13.26 6.77
CA PRO A 92 -7.99 -14.04 6.00
C PRO A 92 -7.54 -14.37 4.57
N THR A 93 -6.68 -13.55 3.97
CA THR A 93 -6.19 -13.71 2.60
C THR A 93 -4.72 -14.16 2.55
N ILE A 94 -3.88 -13.66 3.45
CA ILE A 94 -2.44 -13.95 3.56
C ILE A 94 -2.18 -14.63 4.90
N THR A 95 -2.24 -15.96 4.91
CA THR A 95 -2.29 -16.76 6.14
C THR A 95 -0.94 -16.97 6.82
N ASP A 96 0.17 -16.60 6.15
CA ASP A 96 1.55 -16.81 6.59
C ASP A 96 2.26 -15.51 7.02
N LEU A 97 1.52 -14.43 7.26
CA LEU A 97 2.10 -13.19 7.79
C LEU A 97 2.71 -13.41 9.19
N PRO A 98 3.93 -12.88 9.43
CA PRO A 98 4.66 -13.11 10.68
C PRO A 98 3.89 -12.56 11.88
N GLN A 99 3.97 -13.24 13.02
CA GLN A 99 3.30 -12.78 14.23
C GLN A 99 3.99 -11.55 14.83
N GLU A 100 5.32 -11.51 14.76
CA GLU A 100 6.15 -10.41 15.24
C GLU A 100 6.37 -9.38 14.14
N LEU A 101 6.61 -8.12 14.53
CA LEU A 101 6.99 -7.07 13.58
C LEU A 101 8.33 -7.46 12.91
N PRO A 102 8.43 -7.51 11.57
CA PRO A 102 9.62 -7.96 10.84
C PRO A 102 10.88 -7.11 11.03
#